data_AF-A0AAP0MZ75-F1
#
_entry.id   AF-A0AAP0MZ75-F1
#
_cell.length_a   1.000
_cell.length_b   1.000
_cell.length_c   1.000
_cell.angle_alpha   90.00
_cell.angle_beta   90.00
_cell.angle_gamma   90.00
#
_symmetry.space_group_name_H-M   'P 1'
#
loop_
_entity.id
_entity.type
_entity.pdbx_description
1 polymer ?
#
loop_
_entity_poly.entity_id
_entity_poly.type
_entity_poly.pdbx_seq_one_letter_code
_entity_poly.pdbx_strand_id
1 'polypeptide(L)'
;MILSLYFKWVNGAEQVPRYFIFGDSLFDNGNNNALPAKAKANYPPYGINFPEGPTGRFSSGLNIVDAIAQLPDGFIPPFASARGEDILKGLNYASGGAGIRYETARQDLILYRLGARKIAVFRSGLISCTPGSVAVSGTSNSYV
;
A
#
# COMPACT_ATOMS: atom_id res chain seq x y z
N MET A 1 25.11 -48.92 5.87
CA MET A 1 24.58 -47.65 6.42
C MET A 1 24.31 -46.74 5.23
N ILE A 2 23.05 -46.61 4.81
CA ILE A 2 22.65 -45.82 3.63
C ILE A 2 22.18 -44.46 4.13
N LEU A 3 22.89 -43.40 3.76
CA LEU A 3 22.55 -42.03 4.13
C LEU A 3 21.46 -41.53 3.17
N SER A 4 20.21 -41.50 3.62
CA SER A 4 19.09 -40.95 2.87
C SER A 4 19.16 -39.41 2.89
N LEU A 5 19.56 -38.81 1.76
CA LEU A 5 19.53 -37.37 1.57
C LEU A 5 18.09 -36.93 1.28
N TYR A 6 17.40 -36.44 2.31
CA TYR A 6 16.11 -35.77 2.16
C TYR A 6 16.30 -34.39 1.51
N PHE A 7 16.18 -34.32 0.20
CA PHE A 7 16.03 -33.05 -0.51
C PHE A 7 14.62 -32.51 -0.27
N LYS A 8 14.48 -31.55 0.66
CA LYS A 8 13.29 -30.70 0.75
C LYS A 8 13.34 -29.70 -0.40
N TRP A 9 12.60 -30.00 -1.46
CA TRP A 9 12.35 -29.05 -2.54
C TRP A 9 11.50 -27.90 -1.99
N VAL A 10 12.05 -26.69 -2.01
CA VAL A 10 11.26 -25.48 -1.77
C VAL A 10 10.56 -25.17 -3.10
N ASN A 11 9.25 -25.44 -3.16
CA ASN A 11 8.42 -24.96 -4.25
C ASN A 11 8.31 -23.43 -4.12
N GLY A 12 9.20 -22.71 -4.80
CA GLY A 12 9.08 -21.27 -5.00
C GLY A 12 8.00 -21.00 -6.02
N ALA A 13 6.73 -21.11 -5.62
CA ALA A 13 5.63 -20.59 -6.43
C ALA A 13 5.94 -19.12 -6.75
N GLU A 14 5.72 -18.73 -8.01
CA GLU A 14 5.88 -17.35 -8.45
C GLU A 14 5.04 -16.45 -7.54
N GLN A 15 5.72 -15.73 -6.65
CA GLN A 15 5.04 -14.82 -5.74
C GLN A 15 4.58 -13.65 -6.60
N VAL A 16 3.26 -13.51 -6.74
CA VAL A 16 2.61 -12.39 -7.43
C VAL A 16 3.38 -11.09 -7.09
N PRO A 17 3.78 -10.27 -8.06
CA PRO A 17 4.55 -9.06 -7.79
C PRO A 17 3.80 -8.20 -6.76
N ARG A 18 4.41 -8.07 -5.57
CA ARG A 18 3.88 -7.26 -4.47
C ARG A 18 4.31 -5.82 -4.67
N TYR A 19 3.34 -4.93 -4.76
CA TYR A 19 3.59 -3.51 -4.93
C TYR A 19 3.52 -2.78 -3.59
N PHE A 20 4.53 -1.95 -3.33
CA PHE A 20 4.52 -1.00 -2.22
C PHE A 20 4.58 0.40 -2.82
N ILE A 21 3.48 1.13 -2.68
CA ILE A 21 3.27 2.37 -3.43
C ILE A 21 3.31 3.55 -2.49
N PHE A 22 4.02 4.59 -2.89
CA PHE A 22 4.18 5.81 -2.13
C PHE A 22 3.88 6.99 -3.04
N GLY A 23 3.32 8.05 -2.49
CA GLY A 23 2.98 9.23 -3.28
C GLY A 23 1.94 10.11 -2.60
N ASP A 24 1.29 10.92 -3.42
CA ASP A 24 0.25 11.86 -3.02
C ASP A 24 -1.13 11.41 -3.54
N SER A 25 -2.02 12.37 -3.75
CA SER A 25 -3.37 12.17 -4.30
C SER A 25 -3.40 11.38 -5.61
N LEU A 26 -2.37 11.49 -6.46
CA LEU A 26 -2.36 10.79 -7.76
C LEU A 26 -2.35 9.27 -7.61
N PHE A 27 -1.82 8.79 -6.49
CA PHE A 27 -1.67 7.37 -6.22
C PHE A 27 -2.54 6.92 -5.04
N ASP A 28 -3.14 7.83 -4.26
CA ASP A 28 -4.00 7.51 -3.13
C ASP A 28 -5.25 6.72 -3.59
N ASN A 29 -5.46 5.56 -2.98
CA ASN A 29 -6.58 4.66 -3.24
C ASN A 29 -7.64 4.66 -2.11
N GLY A 30 -7.57 5.61 -1.18
CA GLY A 30 -8.52 5.79 -0.08
C GLY A 30 -7.90 5.84 1.32
N ASN A 31 -6.57 5.96 1.44
CA ASN A 31 -5.90 6.09 2.74
C ASN A 31 -6.46 7.28 3.54
N ASN A 32 -6.71 8.40 2.88
CA ASN A 32 -7.18 9.63 3.52
C ASN A 32 -8.58 9.53 4.15
N ASN A 33 -9.33 8.47 3.86
CA ASN A 33 -10.62 8.23 4.50
C ASN A 33 -10.44 7.76 5.95
N ALA A 34 -9.42 6.95 6.21
CA ALA A 34 -9.11 6.36 7.52
C ALA A 34 -8.01 7.11 8.29
N LEU A 35 -7.21 7.94 7.61
CA LEU A 35 -6.25 8.84 8.25
C LEU A 35 -6.91 10.18 8.64
N PRO A 36 -6.40 10.89 9.65
CA PRO A 36 -6.85 12.24 10.00
C PRO A 36 -6.34 13.29 8.98
N ALA A 37 -6.61 13.06 7.69
CA ALA A 37 -6.17 13.89 6.58
C ALA A 37 -7.21 14.96 6.23
N LYS A 38 -6.74 16.15 5.88
CA LYS A 38 -7.58 17.29 5.45
C LYS A 38 -8.10 17.11 4.02
N ALA A 39 -7.27 16.56 3.13
CA ALA A 39 -7.65 16.28 1.76
C ALA A 39 -8.41 14.94 1.73
N LYS A 40 -9.69 14.92 1.35
CA LYS A 40 -10.45 13.68 1.15
C LYS A 40 -11.06 13.68 -0.25
N ALA A 41 -11.32 12.49 -0.79
CA ALA A 41 -11.96 12.30 -2.08
C ALA A 41 -13.07 11.24 -2.00
N ASN A 42 -13.76 11.18 -0.86
CA ASN A 42 -14.90 10.31 -0.60
C ASN A 42 -16.25 11.02 -0.85
N TYR A 43 -16.28 11.93 -1.82
CA TYR A 43 -17.47 12.68 -2.20
C TYR A 43 -17.48 12.99 -3.72
N PRO A 44 -18.65 13.23 -4.34
CA PRO A 44 -18.74 13.59 -5.75
C PRO A 44 -17.94 14.88 -6.08
N PRO A 45 -17.29 14.98 -7.26
CA PRO A 45 -17.40 14.09 -8.41
C PRO A 45 -16.45 12.87 -8.38
N TYR A 46 -15.71 12.65 -7.30
CA TYR A 46 -14.79 11.53 -7.20
C TYR A 46 -15.52 10.19 -7.15
N GLY A 47 -14.97 9.19 -7.84
CA GLY A 47 -15.55 7.84 -7.90
C GLY A 47 -16.88 7.72 -8.66
N ILE A 48 -17.33 8.73 -9.42
CA ILE A 48 -18.57 8.66 -10.21
C ILE A 48 -18.56 7.52 -11.27
N ASN A 49 -17.39 7.13 -11.75
CA ASN A 49 -17.16 6.03 -12.68
C ASN A 49 -16.64 4.76 -11.98
N PHE A 50 -16.55 4.75 -10.65
CA PHE A 50 -16.14 3.59 -9.87
C PHE A 50 -17.40 2.85 -9.38
N PRO A 51 -17.53 1.52 -9.55
CA PRO A 51 -18.76 0.80 -9.21
C PRO A 51 -19.21 0.99 -7.75
N GLU A 52 -18.25 1.10 -6.83
CA GLU A 52 -18.43 1.29 -5.40
C GLU A 52 -18.64 2.76 -4.99
N GLY A 53 -18.63 3.69 -5.97
CA GLY A 53 -18.78 5.13 -5.74
C GLY A 53 -17.51 5.81 -5.22
N PRO A 54 -17.63 6.90 -4.43
CA PRO A 54 -16.49 7.67 -3.94
C PRO A 54 -15.60 6.89 -2.95
N THR A 55 -14.62 6.14 -3.48
CA THR A 55 -13.71 5.29 -2.67
C THR A 55 -12.61 6.04 -1.94
N GLY A 56 -12.42 7.34 -2.19
CA GLY A 56 -11.28 8.11 -1.68
C GLY A 56 -10.12 8.24 -2.67
N ARG A 57 -10.25 7.70 -3.88
CA ARG A 57 -9.36 8.01 -5.02
C ARG A 57 -9.62 9.44 -5.49
N PHE A 58 -8.55 10.20 -5.70
CA PHE A 58 -8.63 11.55 -6.29
C PHE A 58 -8.81 11.49 -7.82
N SER A 59 -9.75 10.66 -8.27
CA SER A 59 -10.11 10.41 -9.66
C SER A 59 -11.62 10.19 -9.76
N SER A 60 -12.18 10.34 -10.95
CA SER A 60 -13.57 9.93 -11.23
C SER A 60 -13.75 8.41 -11.18
N GLY A 61 -12.68 7.64 -11.36
CA GLY A 61 -12.70 6.18 -11.34
C GLY A 61 -11.37 5.60 -10.87
N LEU A 62 -10.79 4.70 -11.67
CA LEU A 62 -9.47 4.14 -11.41
C LEU A 62 -8.39 5.25 -11.41
N ASN A 63 -7.34 5.07 -10.60
CA ASN A 63 -6.14 5.88 -10.64
C ASN A 63 -4.99 5.11 -11.34
N ILE A 64 -3.81 5.73 -11.43
CA ILE A 64 -2.63 5.13 -12.10
C ILE A 64 -2.21 3.81 -11.43
N VAL A 65 -2.34 3.72 -10.11
CA VAL A 65 -2.01 2.51 -9.34
C VAL A 65 -2.91 1.36 -9.76
N ASP A 66 -4.21 1.60 -9.82
CA ASP A 66 -5.18 0.57 -10.19
C ASP A 66 -4.94 0.07 -11.61
N ALA A 67 -4.52 0.94 -12.52
CA ALA A 67 -4.22 0.58 -13.90
C ALA A 67 -2.96 -0.30 -14.02
N ILE A 68 -1.90 0.03 -13.27
CA ILE A 68 -0.60 -0.67 -13.32
C ILE A 68 -0.62 -1.97 -12.49
N ALA A 69 -1.34 -1.96 -11.37
CA ALA A 69 -1.35 -3.05 -10.41
C ALA A 69 -2.72 -3.73 -10.33
N GLN A 70 -3.19 -4.21 -11.48
CA GLN A 70 -4.32 -5.14 -11.53
C GLN A 70 -3.86 -6.47 -10.95
N LEU A 71 -4.27 -6.75 -9.71
CA LEU A 71 -4.02 -8.04 -9.09
C LEU A 71 -5.16 -9.00 -9.46
N PRO A 72 -4.90 -10.32 -9.54
CA PRO A 72 -5.94 -11.32 -9.77
C PRO A 72 -7.11 -11.20 -8.77
N ASP A 73 -6.79 -10.77 -7.54
CA ASP A 73 -7.73 -10.68 -6.41
C ASP A 73 -8.24 -9.24 -6.18
N GLY A 74 -8.07 -8.33 -7.14
CA GLY A 74 -8.59 -6.95 -7.09
C GLY A 74 -7.51 -5.88 -7.06
N PHE A 75 -7.74 -4.82 -6.26
CA PHE A 75 -6.83 -3.68 -6.14
C PHE A 75 -5.87 -3.84 -4.96
N ILE A 76 -4.71 -3.18 -5.04
CA ILE A 76 -3.82 -3.05 -3.89
C ILE A 76 -4.59 -2.40 -2.73
N PRO A 77 -4.53 -2.95 -1.51
CA PRO A 77 -5.24 -2.39 -0.36
C PRO A 77 -4.62 -1.06 0.13
N PRO A 78 -5.42 -0.11 0.65
CA PRO A 78 -4.91 1.08 1.33
C PRO A 78 -4.22 0.68 2.64
N PHE A 79 -3.04 1.23 2.91
CA PHE A 79 -2.30 1.01 4.15
C PHE A 79 -3.16 1.27 5.41
N ALA A 80 -3.94 2.36 5.40
CA ALA A 80 -4.68 2.78 6.58
C ALA A 80 -5.74 1.76 7.02
N SER A 81 -6.36 1.06 6.07
CA SER A 81 -7.40 0.06 6.31
C SER A 81 -6.91 -1.39 6.23
N ALA A 82 -5.73 -1.68 5.66
CA ALA A 82 -5.22 -3.03 5.50
C ALA A 82 -4.94 -3.72 6.85
N ARG A 83 -5.26 -5.02 6.94
CA ARG A 83 -5.04 -5.86 8.13
C ARG A 83 -4.65 -7.29 7.71
N GLY A 84 -3.94 -8.00 8.59
CA GLY A 84 -3.63 -9.43 8.41
C GLY A 84 -2.96 -9.75 7.07
N GLU A 85 -3.49 -10.74 6.36
CA GLU A 85 -2.92 -11.25 5.10
C GLU A 85 -2.99 -10.25 3.94
N ASP A 86 -3.84 -9.21 3.99
CA ASP A 86 -3.88 -8.18 2.95
C ASP A 86 -2.55 -7.44 2.81
N ILE A 87 -1.78 -7.35 3.91
CA ILE A 87 -0.43 -6.77 3.91
C ILE A 87 0.52 -7.59 3.02
N LEU A 88 0.28 -8.90 2.89
CA LEU A 88 1.07 -9.79 2.05
C LEU A 88 0.77 -9.60 0.56
N LYS A 89 -0.29 -8.88 0.18
CA LYS A 89 -0.58 -8.53 -1.22
C LYS A 89 0.23 -7.32 -1.71
N GLY A 90 0.89 -6.61 -0.80
CA GLY A 90 1.44 -5.27 -1.04
C GLY A 90 0.50 -4.20 -0.51
N LEU A 91 1.02 -2.97 -0.35
CA LEU A 91 0.31 -1.89 0.31
C LEU A 91 0.49 -0.56 -0.42
N ASN A 92 -0.58 0.21 -0.48
CA ASN A 92 -0.53 1.58 -0.94
C ASN A 92 -0.46 2.53 0.25
N TYR A 93 0.65 3.26 0.37
CA TYR A 93 0.89 4.29 1.38
C TYR A 93 0.64 5.71 0.84
N ALA A 94 0.28 5.88 -0.42
CA ALA A 94 0.04 7.21 -0.99
C ALA A 94 -1.12 7.92 -0.29
N SER A 95 -0.98 9.23 -0.09
CA SER A 95 -1.93 10.00 0.71
C SER A 95 -2.12 11.40 0.14
N GLY A 96 -3.37 11.78 -0.14
CA GLY A 96 -3.71 13.10 -0.67
C GLY A 96 -3.15 14.26 0.17
N GLY A 97 -2.43 15.18 -0.49
CA GLY A 97 -1.78 16.30 0.19
C GLY A 97 -0.42 15.97 0.82
N ALA A 98 0.10 14.75 0.67
CA ALA A 98 1.47 14.43 1.01
C ALA A 98 2.45 15.30 0.19
N GLY A 99 3.55 15.69 0.83
CA GLY A 99 4.64 16.44 0.21
C GLY A 99 5.97 15.79 0.53
N ILE A 100 6.95 15.96 -0.37
CA ILE A 100 8.33 15.47 -0.16
C ILE A 100 8.97 16.24 1.02
N ARG A 101 8.68 17.53 1.09
CA ARG A 101 9.11 18.45 2.14
C ARG A 101 7.95 18.78 3.06
N TYR A 102 8.25 19.04 4.32
CA TYR A 102 7.24 19.43 5.31
C TYR A 102 6.48 20.69 4.89
N GLU A 103 7.17 21.66 4.31
CA GLU A 103 6.62 22.94 3.89
C GLU A 103 5.66 22.81 2.70
N THR A 104 5.78 21.71 1.94
CA THR A 104 4.93 21.42 0.78
C THR A 104 3.80 20.43 1.09
N ALA A 105 3.88 19.74 2.23
CA ALA A 105 2.81 18.87 2.69
C ALA A 105 1.61 19.74 3.09
N ARG A 106 0.47 19.49 2.45
CA ARG A 106 -0.81 20.18 2.74
C ARG A 106 -1.63 19.46 3.81
N GLN A 107 -1.04 18.47 4.47
CA GLN A 107 -1.60 17.75 5.59
C GLN A 107 -0.57 17.63 6.73
N ASP A 108 -1.04 17.72 7.98
CA ASP A 108 -0.19 17.64 9.18
C ASP A 108 0.35 16.21 9.42
N LEU A 109 -0.16 15.24 8.65
CA LEU A 109 0.34 13.88 8.53
C LEU A 109 1.52 13.85 7.57
N ILE A 110 2.72 13.96 8.12
CA ILE A 110 3.90 13.55 7.37
C ILE A 110 3.84 12.03 7.30
N LEU A 111 3.77 11.45 6.11
CA LEU A 111 3.90 10.01 5.88
C LEU A 111 5.08 9.41 6.68
N TYR A 112 6.16 10.18 6.84
CA TYR A 112 7.28 9.92 7.74
C TYR A 112 6.88 9.59 9.20
N ARG A 113 5.96 10.35 9.80
CA ARG A 113 5.47 10.11 11.18
C ARG A 113 4.59 8.87 11.30
N LEU A 114 3.98 8.43 10.20
CA LEU A 114 3.20 7.18 10.11
C LEU A 114 4.08 5.96 9.76
N GLY A 115 5.41 6.12 9.76
CA GLY A 115 6.35 5.04 9.48
C GLY A 115 6.77 4.90 8.02
N ALA A 116 6.31 5.77 7.10
CA ALA A 116 6.84 5.80 5.74
C ALA A 116 8.20 6.51 5.73
N ARG A 117 9.25 5.74 6.01
CA ARG A 117 10.64 6.21 5.90
C ARG A 117 10.97 6.47 4.43
N LYS A 118 11.91 7.40 4.17
CA LYS A 118 12.40 7.75 2.82
C LYS A 118 12.68 6.48 2.01
N ILE A 119 11.84 6.16 1.05
CA ILE A 119 12.02 4.98 0.19
C ILE A 119 12.04 5.46 -1.26
N ALA A 120 13.20 5.29 -1.90
CA ALA A 120 13.33 5.28 -3.34
C ALA A 120 13.42 3.81 -3.77
N VAL A 121 12.43 3.31 -4.51
CA VAL A 121 12.47 1.93 -5.03
C VAL A 121 12.98 1.96 -6.45
N PHE A 122 14.27 1.66 -6.63
CA PHE A 122 14.79 1.16 -7.89
C PHE A 122 14.75 -0.37 -7.81
N ARG A 123 13.76 -0.98 -8.49
CA ARG A 123 13.64 -2.43 -8.72
C ARG A 123 13.99 -3.29 -7.47
N SER A 124 13.15 -3.27 -6.43
CA SER A 124 13.38 -4.11 -5.26
C SER A 124 13.05 -5.57 -5.55
N GLY A 125 14.06 -6.44 -5.45
CA GLY A 125 13.86 -7.90 -5.29
C GLY A 125 13.18 -8.25 -3.95
N LEU A 126 12.88 -9.54 -3.78
CA LEU A 126 12.03 -10.14 -2.73
C LEU A 126 12.32 -9.63 -1.30
N ILE A 127 11.50 -8.69 -0.82
CA ILE A 127 11.45 -8.28 0.59
C ILE A 127 10.49 -9.24 1.32
N SER A 128 10.94 -10.43 1.72
CA SER A 128 10.06 -11.47 2.30
C SER A 128 9.94 -11.46 3.82
N CYS A 129 10.77 -10.73 4.57
CA CYS A 129 10.73 -10.77 6.03
C CYS A 129 9.96 -9.59 6.65
N THR A 130 10.07 -8.38 6.09
CA THR A 130 9.45 -7.17 6.65
C THR A 130 7.91 -7.19 6.59
N PRO A 131 7.26 -7.62 5.49
CA PRO A 131 5.79 -7.65 5.43
C PRO A 131 5.19 -8.69 6.38
N GLY A 132 5.86 -9.83 6.58
CA GLY A 132 5.38 -10.90 7.47
C GLY A 132 5.27 -10.46 8.93
N SER A 133 6.25 -9.70 9.43
CA SER A 133 6.17 -9.15 10.78
C SER A 133 5.04 -8.12 10.94
N VAL A 134 4.78 -7.29 9.92
CA VAL A 134 3.66 -6.33 9.94
C VAL A 134 2.30 -7.02 9.86
N ALA A 135 2.20 -8.11 9.09
CA ALA A 135 0.98 -8.94 9.01
C ALA A 135 0.62 -9.60 10.35
N VAL A 136 1.62 -10.05 11.12
CA VAL A 136 1.43 -10.69 12.43
C VAL A 136 1.21 -9.68 13.56
N SER A 137 1.92 -8.55 13.55
CA SER A 137 1.92 -7.60 14.67
C SER A 137 0.97 -6.40 14.49
N GLY A 138 0.37 -6.22 13.31
CA GLY A 138 -0.47 -5.07 13.00
C GLY A 138 0.32 -3.76 12.85
N THR A 139 -0.36 -2.71 12.39
CA THR A 139 0.23 -1.38 12.12
C THR A 139 0.33 -0.50 13.36
N SER A 140 -0.08 -0.98 14.54
CA SER A 140 -0.18 -0.20 15.78
C SER A 140 1.18 0.08 16.45
N ASN A 141 2.24 -0.66 16.11
CA ASN A 141 3.57 -0.55 16.73
C ASN A 141 4.68 -0.07 15.78
N SER A 142 4.34 0.52 14.63
CA SER A 142 5.33 0.94 13.62
C SER A 142 6.05 2.27 13.93
N TYR A 143 5.87 2.85 15.12
CA TYR A 143 6.55 4.08 15.56
C TYR A 143 7.94 3.77 16.11
N VAL A 144 8.89 3.47 15.23
CA VAL A 144 10.33 3.64 15.47
C VAL A 144 10.91 4.39 14.29
#